data_AF-A0A9R1NGV2-F1
#
_entry.id   AF-A0A9R1NGV2-F1
#
_cell.length_a   1.000
_cell.length_b   1.000
_cell.length_c   1.000
_cell.angle_alpha   90.00
_cell.angle_beta   90.00
_cell.angle_gamma   90.00
#
_symmetry.space_group_name_H-M   'P 1'
#
loop_
_entity.id
_entity.type
_entity.pdbx_description
1 polymer ?
#
loop_
_entity_poly.entity_id
_entity_poly.type
_entity_poly.pdbx_seq_one_letter_code
_entity_poly.pdbx_strand_id
1 'polypeptide(L)'
;MDEWANFRSLAGTDGWSARGGQARNPYVLSASPCGSSTGSAIAAAASMAAVTVGTETDGSILCPASLNSVVGIKPTVGLTSRAGVVPITPRQDTVG
;
A
#
# COMPACT_ATOMS: atom_id res chain seq x y z
N MET A 1 2.18 -1.44 -6.13
CA MET A 1 0.87 -1.59 -5.47
C MET A 1 0.29 -2.91 -5.92
N ASP A 2 -0.53 -3.52 -5.08
CA ASP A 2 -1.41 -4.61 -5.48
C ASP A 2 -2.35 -4.17 -6.58
N GLU A 3 -2.57 -5.05 -7.55
CA GLU A 3 -3.52 -4.79 -8.63
C GLU A 3 -4.92 -4.51 -8.07
N TRP A 4 -5.52 -3.39 -8.50
CA TRP A 4 -6.81 -2.90 -7.98
C TRP A 4 -6.89 -2.81 -6.46
N ALA A 5 -5.80 -2.37 -5.82
CA ALA A 5 -5.71 -2.21 -4.37
C ALA A 5 -6.10 -3.48 -3.58
N ASN A 6 -5.69 -4.64 -4.11
CA ASN A 6 -5.99 -5.98 -3.60
C ASN A 6 -7.48 -6.38 -3.63
N PHE A 7 -8.32 -5.65 -4.38
CA PHE A 7 -9.75 -5.91 -4.52
C PHE A 7 -10.11 -6.67 -5.81
N ARG A 8 -9.20 -7.56 -6.26
CA ARG A 8 -9.35 -8.33 -7.51
C ARG A 8 -9.65 -9.81 -7.30
N SER A 9 -9.07 -10.44 -6.26
CA SER A 9 -9.16 -11.88 -6.01
C SER A 9 -8.81 -12.21 -4.56
N LEU A 10 -9.42 -13.25 -4.01
CA LEU A 10 -9.08 -13.78 -2.67
C LEU A 10 -7.74 -14.53 -2.65
N ALA A 11 -7.27 -15.01 -3.82
CA ALA A 11 -5.98 -15.69 -3.97
C ALA A 11 -4.90 -14.74 -4.52
N GLY A 12 -5.06 -13.43 -4.32
CA GLY A 12 -4.09 -12.41 -4.71
C GLY A 12 -2.75 -12.61 -4.00
N THR A 13 -1.66 -12.17 -4.66
CA THR A 13 -0.34 -12.10 -4.03
C THR A 13 -0.02 -10.65 -3.71
N ASP A 14 0.27 -10.39 -2.43
CA ASP A 14 0.63 -9.05 -1.95
C ASP A 14 1.76 -8.44 -2.77
N GLY A 15 1.60 -7.19 -3.21
CA GLY A 15 2.60 -6.46 -3.96
C GLY A 15 2.71 -6.81 -5.44
N TRP A 16 1.85 -7.67 -5.96
CA TRP A 16 1.86 -8.03 -7.38
C TRP A 16 0.89 -7.16 -8.21
N SER A 17 1.33 -6.79 -9.41
CA SER A 17 0.43 -6.31 -10.47
C SER A 17 0.91 -6.72 -11.85
N ALA A 18 0.00 -6.88 -12.82
CA ALA A 18 0.37 -7.26 -14.18
C ALA A 18 1.36 -6.27 -14.82
N ARG A 19 1.23 -4.97 -14.49
CA ARG A 19 2.11 -3.92 -15.01
C ARG A 19 3.44 -3.81 -14.26
N GLY A 20 3.43 -3.93 -12.93
CA GLY A 20 4.60 -3.69 -12.07
C GLY A 20 5.38 -4.94 -11.68
N GLY A 21 4.85 -6.13 -11.98
CA GLY A 21 5.40 -7.39 -11.49
C GLY A 21 5.25 -7.54 -9.98
N GLN A 22 6.09 -8.40 -9.39
CA GLN A 22 6.12 -8.68 -7.96
C GLN A 22 7.07 -7.73 -7.23
N ALA A 23 6.52 -6.86 -6.38
CA ALA A 23 7.34 -6.10 -5.42
C ALA A 23 7.86 -7.03 -4.31
N ARG A 24 9.05 -6.74 -3.76
CA ARG A 24 9.69 -7.58 -2.73
C ARG A 24 10.06 -6.76 -1.51
N ASN A 25 9.89 -7.36 -0.33
CA ASN A 25 10.29 -6.74 0.93
C ASN A 25 11.81 -6.48 0.93
N PRO A 26 12.29 -5.26 1.26
CA PRO A 26 13.69 -4.90 1.15
C PRO A 26 14.57 -5.53 2.24
N TYR A 27 13.99 -6.01 3.34
CA TYR A 27 14.72 -6.67 4.42
C TYR A 27 14.84 -8.18 4.19
N VAL A 28 13.78 -8.83 3.70
CA VAL A 28 13.77 -10.26 3.39
C VAL A 28 13.07 -10.48 2.05
N LEU A 29 13.84 -10.66 0.97
CA LEU A 29 13.31 -10.71 -0.40
C LEU A 29 12.28 -11.84 -0.67
N SER A 30 12.23 -12.86 0.19
CA SER A 30 11.26 -13.97 0.13
C SER A 30 10.01 -13.76 0.99
N ALA A 31 9.98 -12.72 1.84
CA ALA A 31 8.83 -12.40 2.68
C ALA A 31 7.82 -11.54 1.91
N SER A 32 6.55 -11.62 2.31
CA SER A 32 5.53 -10.70 1.81
C SER A 32 5.88 -9.26 2.24
N PRO A 33 5.78 -8.29 1.34
CA PRO A 33 5.84 -6.88 1.71
C PRO A 33 4.49 -6.31 2.19
N CYS A 34 3.43 -7.15 2.29
CA CYS A 34 2.02 -6.78 2.44
C CYS A 34 1.53 -5.82 1.33
N GLY A 35 0.28 -5.37 1.44
CA GLY A 35 -0.39 -4.55 0.44
C GLY A 35 -1.56 -3.76 1.03
N SER A 36 -2.19 -2.85 0.28
CA SER A 36 -1.94 -2.61 -1.15
C SER A 36 -0.89 -1.54 -1.48
N SER A 37 -0.52 -0.69 -0.51
CA SER A 37 0.48 0.39 -0.68
C SER A 37 1.93 -0.12 -0.63
N THR A 38 2.18 -1.30 -1.20
CA THR A 38 3.45 -2.03 -1.14
C THR A 38 4.64 -1.20 -1.63
N GLY A 39 4.48 -0.56 -2.79
CA GLY A 39 5.58 0.20 -3.40
C GLY A 39 5.97 1.42 -2.56
N SER A 40 5.00 2.10 -1.95
CA SER A 40 5.23 3.25 -1.08
C SER A 40 6.02 2.84 0.17
N ALA A 41 5.61 1.78 0.85
CA ALA A 41 6.33 1.29 2.02
C ALA A 41 7.75 0.81 1.70
N ILE A 42 7.94 0.06 0.60
CA ILE A 42 9.27 -0.37 0.14
C ILE A 42 10.15 0.82 -0.23
N ALA A 43 9.61 1.80 -0.97
CA ALA A 43 10.37 2.97 -1.40
C ALA A 43 10.82 3.84 -0.21
N ALA A 44 9.97 3.99 0.81
CA ALA A 44 10.35 4.64 2.06
C ALA A 44 11.45 3.85 2.80
N ALA A 45 11.28 2.54 2.97
CA ALA A 45 12.24 1.67 3.67
C ALA A 45 13.61 1.62 2.97
N ALA A 46 13.62 1.59 1.64
CA ALA A 46 14.82 1.54 0.81
C ALA A 46 15.41 2.93 0.49
N SER A 47 14.94 3.99 1.15
CA SER A 47 15.43 5.37 0.96
C SER A 47 15.38 5.87 -0.50
N MET A 48 14.38 5.42 -1.26
CA MET A 48 14.17 5.85 -2.65
C MET A 48 13.45 7.20 -2.75
N ALA A 49 12.75 7.60 -1.69
CA ALA A 49 12.05 8.88 -1.58
C ALA A 49 12.08 9.37 -0.12
N ALA A 50 12.03 10.70 0.07
CA ALA A 50 11.98 11.29 1.41
C ALA A 50 10.66 11.00 2.14
N VAL A 51 9.55 10.99 1.39
CA VAL A 51 8.21 10.62 1.84
C VAL A 51 7.47 9.93 0.70
N THR A 52 6.47 9.12 1.04
CA THR A 52 5.61 8.44 0.08
C THR A 52 4.16 8.56 0.51
N VAL A 53 3.24 8.42 -0.43
CA VAL A 53 1.79 8.45 -0.18
C VAL A 53 1.21 7.07 -0.46
N GLY A 54 0.27 6.63 0.37
CA GLY A 54 -0.50 5.41 0.20
C GLY A 54 -2.00 5.64 0.31
N THR A 55 -2.77 4.58 0.11
CA THR A 55 -4.22 4.58 0.30
C THR A 55 -4.63 3.40 1.14
N GLU A 56 -5.57 3.60 2.06
CA GLU A 56 -6.10 2.51 2.87
C GLU A 56 -7.62 2.47 2.85
N THR A 57 -8.13 1.29 2.49
CA THR A 57 -9.51 0.84 2.74
C THR A 57 -9.55 0.04 4.04
N ASP A 58 -8.67 -0.95 4.15
CA ASP A 58 -8.47 -1.79 5.34
C ASP A 58 -7.03 -2.31 5.32
N GLY A 59 -6.18 -1.88 6.26
CA GLY A 59 -4.78 -2.30 6.41
C GLY A 59 -3.80 -1.85 5.32
N SER A 60 -4.27 -1.30 4.21
CA SER A 60 -3.46 -1.05 3.01
C SER A 60 -2.37 0.03 3.09
N ILE A 61 -2.30 0.80 4.18
CA ILE A 61 -1.16 1.66 4.58
C ILE A 61 -0.44 1.02 5.77
N LEU A 62 -1.17 0.63 6.82
CA LEU A 62 -0.60 0.18 8.09
C LEU A 62 0.11 -1.17 7.99
N CYS A 63 -0.46 -2.13 7.25
CA CYS A 63 0.15 -3.44 7.05
C CYS A 63 1.49 -3.36 6.29
N PRO A 64 1.57 -2.76 5.09
CA PRO A 64 2.85 -2.65 4.39
C PRO A 64 3.84 -1.76 5.15
N ALA A 65 3.40 -0.73 5.88
CA ALA A 65 4.29 0.03 6.75
C ALA A 65 4.95 -0.84 7.83
N SER A 66 4.14 -1.65 8.53
CA SER A 66 4.61 -2.59 9.56
C SER A 66 5.60 -3.61 9.01
N LEU A 67 5.26 -4.28 7.90
CA LEU A 67 6.10 -5.34 7.32
C LEU A 67 7.38 -4.82 6.68
N ASN A 68 7.44 -3.54 6.29
CA ASN A 68 8.64 -2.91 5.74
C ASN A 68 9.28 -1.93 6.75
N SER A 69 9.01 -2.08 8.05
CA SER A 69 9.67 -1.33 9.13
C SER A 69 9.70 0.20 8.95
N VAL A 70 8.60 0.78 8.45
CA VAL A 70 8.41 2.23 8.31
C VAL A 70 7.15 2.70 9.00
N VAL A 71 7.04 4.00 9.22
CA VAL A 71 5.83 4.62 9.78
C VAL A 71 4.77 4.77 8.68
N GLY A 72 3.54 4.36 8.97
CA GLY A 72 2.37 4.60 8.13
C GLY A 72 1.25 5.22 8.97
N ILE A 73 0.52 6.18 8.41
CA ILE A 73 -0.58 6.87 9.08
C ILE A 73 -1.81 6.74 8.22
N LYS A 74 -2.83 6.06 8.74
CA LYS A 74 -4.18 6.09 8.16
C LYS A 74 -5.00 7.18 8.85
N PRO A 75 -5.25 8.33 8.21
CA PRO A 75 -6.04 9.38 8.83
C PRO A 75 -7.51 8.98 8.99
N THR A 76 -8.26 9.81 9.73
CA THR A 76 -9.72 9.76 9.77
C THR A 76 -10.28 9.95 8.36
N VAL A 77 -11.28 9.15 7.98
CA VAL A 77 -11.92 9.25 6.66
C VAL A 77 -12.49 10.65 6.48
N GLY A 78 -12.12 11.32 5.39
CA GLY A 78 -12.53 12.69 5.07
C GLY A 78 -11.53 13.77 5.47
N LEU A 79 -10.46 13.44 6.21
CA LEU A 79 -9.39 14.42 6.50
C LEU A 79 -8.59 14.78 5.23
N THR A 80 -8.31 13.80 4.38
CA THR A 80 -7.64 13.98 3.09
C THR A 80 -8.64 13.79 1.95
N SER A 81 -8.47 14.60 0.89
CA SER A 81 -9.27 14.44 -0.32
C SER A 81 -8.91 13.14 -1.05
N ARG A 82 -9.91 12.52 -1.67
CA ARG A 82 -9.75 11.31 -2.51
C ARG A 82 -10.09 11.60 -3.97
N ALA A 83 -10.23 12.87 -4.33
CA ALA A 83 -10.44 13.26 -5.71
C ALA A 83 -9.26 12.82 -6.57
N GLY A 84 -9.54 12.12 -7.68
CA GLY A 84 -8.51 11.58 -8.57
C GLY A 84 -7.88 10.27 -8.13
N VAL A 85 -8.29 9.69 -6.99
CA VAL A 85 -7.87 8.36 -6.54
C VAL A 85 -8.85 7.31 -7.04
N VAL A 86 -8.34 6.21 -7.59
CA VAL A 86 -9.16 5.05 -7.97
C VAL A 86 -9.74 4.40 -6.70
N PRO A 87 -11.08 4.34 -6.54
CA PRO A 87 -11.67 3.95 -5.27
C PRO A 87 -11.86 2.42 -5.12
N ILE A 88 -11.97 1.97 -3.86
CA ILE A 88 -12.67 0.74 -3.48
C ILE A 88 -14.01 1.11 -2.81
N THR A 89 -13.98 1.92 -1.74
CA THR A 89 -15.19 2.36 -1.05
C THR A 89 -15.08 3.75 -0.42
N PRO A 90 -16.03 4.66 -0.68
CA PRO A 90 -16.01 6.00 -0.09
C PRO A 90 -16.21 6.03 1.42
N ARG A 91 -16.58 4.90 2.04
CA ARG A 91 -16.81 4.81 3.50
C ARG A 91 -15.55 4.57 4.30
N GLN A 92 -14.52 3.99 3.70
CA GLN A 92 -13.29 3.61 4.41
C GLN A 92 -12.04 4.17 3.75
N ASP A 93 -12.05 4.37 2.43
CA ASP A 93 -10.91 4.86 1.68
C ASP A 93 -10.43 6.20 2.22
N THR A 94 -9.12 6.31 2.41
CA THR A 94 -8.42 7.53 2.74
C THR A 94 -7.00 7.53 2.18
N VAL A 95 -6.45 8.72 1.91
CA VAL A 95 -5.07 8.92 1.46
C VAL A 95 -4.22 9.30 2.67
N GLY A 96 -3.07 8.66 2.85
CA GLY A 96 -2.20 8.89 4.02
C GLY A 96 -0.74 8.65 3.72
#